data_AF-A0A0G3EFU6-F1
#
_entry.id   AF-A0A0G3EFU6-F1
#
_cell.length_a   1.000
_cell.length_b   1.000
_cell.length_c   1.000
_cell.angle_alpha   90.00
_cell.angle_beta   90.00
_cell.angle_gamma   90.00
#
_symmetry.space_group_name_H-M   'P 1'
#
loop_
_entity.id
_entity.type
_entity.pdbx_description
1 polymer ?
#
loop_
_entity_poly.entity_id
_entity_poly.type
_entity_poly.pdbx_seq_one_letter_code
_entity_poly.pdbx_strand_id
1 'polypeptide(L)'
;MILRMAMAWMLVATVWAQEPNELIVKQSERERLYLMTLEKMLDLAKPVHRIDADASRIGLDLRSGSAGYRGEIEPFWRIRALPDRWLNPPTWAISSDKPVIGLLEDFTGRNLSEHPKTALLDEGISCVRFLGGWKKPSRPGGEYEEGTPIESYDLVYRGDDGALKYRWERVHGRLDPLVENGLTPLIVLDNVPHMFAEGEGNPVYGQHLAPNDFEAWGTFIEALCRELADRYGFEKVNQWRFRVGTEMDNPNHWEGGAEDSLVKYLKTYDHAAAAVKRVLPGAKIGPCNFNSMFAGQIDRKVPPMAVFEHFARGTNYATGEIGSPADFAAVSSYGMYWMGGEFDHPLAAAYGYHPDTLRLHADLLKRLRATSPRFADIPIEVHEHGTLMNKNNTVSYEPGAFGAAWTATQYIVGIEEGFAQIFHWADHEGFRGNIILYGHAWLRAVMERFVGGEAWVLPVANATEDAFIDALAVRRDGRLYLMISAYRAEREDRSQETVEIPLPRRYRGAAVRQLRMDHETSPYEQMLRDLKAAGEAKAAIGATGMMATPAGRQMLAGQADRYVEMQRDSFTWKPFEGNVRNRFWRGPVLETPVAVPSVTVLRIE
;
A
#
# COMPACT_ATOMS: atom_id res chain seq x y z
N MET A 1 -11.27 -13.36 -42.96
CA MET A 1 -11.75 -13.61 -41.57
C MET A 1 -11.73 -15.10 -41.23
N ILE A 2 -12.29 -15.99 -42.07
CA ILE A 2 -12.29 -17.46 -41.84
C ILE A 2 -10.89 -18.11 -41.93
N LEU A 3 -9.97 -17.61 -42.78
CA LEU A 3 -8.57 -18.11 -42.81
C LEU A 3 -7.73 -17.75 -41.58
N ARG A 4 -8.08 -16.68 -40.83
CA ARG A 4 -7.36 -16.30 -39.60
C ARG A 4 -7.84 -17.08 -38.37
N MET A 5 -9.06 -17.60 -38.38
CA MET A 5 -9.55 -18.53 -37.35
C MET A 5 -9.00 -19.96 -37.53
N ALA A 6 -8.75 -20.39 -38.77
CA ALA A 6 -8.18 -21.72 -39.05
C ALA A 6 -6.72 -21.88 -38.57
N MET A 7 -5.89 -20.83 -38.65
CA MET A 7 -4.52 -20.86 -38.11
C MET A 7 -4.46 -20.83 -36.58
N ALA A 8 -5.44 -20.20 -35.91
CA ALA A 8 -5.53 -20.20 -34.46
C ALA A 8 -5.94 -21.56 -33.89
N TRP A 9 -6.77 -22.33 -34.61
CA TRP A 9 -7.17 -23.68 -34.22
C TRP A 9 -6.11 -24.76 -34.53
N MET A 10 -5.35 -24.61 -35.60
CA MET A 10 -4.23 -25.52 -35.91
C MET A 10 -3.09 -25.43 -34.90
N LEU A 11 -2.84 -24.27 -34.26
CA LEU A 11 -1.84 -24.16 -33.19
C LEU A 11 -2.30 -24.80 -31.86
N VAL A 12 -3.59 -24.76 -31.57
CA VAL A 12 -4.17 -25.36 -30.36
C VAL A 12 -4.17 -26.90 -30.44
N ALA A 13 -4.36 -27.46 -31.64
CA ALA A 13 -4.37 -28.91 -31.85
C ALA A 13 -2.99 -29.58 -31.73
N THR A 14 -1.89 -28.86 -32.00
CA THR A 14 -0.53 -29.44 -31.93
C THR A 14 0.08 -29.40 -30.52
N VAL A 15 -0.44 -28.56 -29.62
CA VAL A 15 0.04 -28.42 -28.24
C VAL A 15 -0.60 -29.45 -27.29
N TRP A 16 -1.72 -30.08 -27.68
CA TRP A 16 -2.45 -31.06 -26.85
C TRP A 16 -2.05 -32.54 -27.07
N ALA A 17 -1.03 -32.82 -27.89
CA ALA A 17 -0.63 -34.19 -28.24
C ALA A 17 0.72 -34.64 -27.67
N GLN A 18 1.29 -33.95 -26.67
CA GLN A 18 2.52 -34.39 -26.01
C GLN A 18 2.34 -34.52 -24.50
N GLU A 19 2.94 -35.60 -23.98
CA GLU A 19 2.78 -36.16 -22.64
C GLU A 19 3.12 -35.18 -21.50
N PRO A 20 2.59 -35.40 -20.29
CA PRO A 20 2.59 -34.43 -19.20
C PRO A 20 3.90 -34.50 -18.41
N ASN A 21 4.95 -33.85 -18.89
CA ASN A 21 6.11 -33.46 -18.07
C ASN A 21 6.82 -32.29 -18.75
N GLU A 22 7.29 -31.34 -17.94
CA GLU A 22 7.95 -30.06 -18.33
C GLU A 22 7.02 -28.86 -18.58
N LEU A 23 6.56 -28.25 -17.49
CA LEU A 23 6.11 -26.86 -17.44
C LEU A 23 7.32 -25.91 -17.54
N ILE A 24 7.91 -25.80 -18.73
CA ILE A 24 8.82 -24.70 -19.08
C ILE A 24 8.07 -23.80 -20.05
N VAL A 25 7.46 -22.73 -19.52
CA VAL A 25 6.91 -21.64 -20.33
C VAL A 25 8.07 -21.05 -21.15
N LYS A 26 8.05 -21.25 -22.47
CA LYS A 26 9.10 -20.76 -23.38
C LYS A 26 9.25 -19.25 -23.25
N GLN A 27 10.49 -18.78 -23.21
CA GLN A 27 10.89 -17.38 -23.11
C GLN A 27 10.15 -16.45 -24.10
N SER A 28 9.76 -16.96 -25.27
CA SER A 28 8.99 -16.24 -26.29
C SER A 28 7.53 -15.97 -25.94
N GLU A 29 6.89 -16.78 -25.09
CA GLU A 29 5.54 -16.47 -24.58
C GLU A 29 5.59 -15.42 -23.46
N ARG A 30 6.66 -15.41 -22.65
CA ARG A 30 6.93 -14.37 -21.65
C ARG A 30 7.11 -13.00 -22.31
N GLU A 31 7.91 -12.93 -23.38
CA GLU A 31 8.11 -11.70 -24.17
C GLU A 31 6.83 -11.22 -24.86
N ARG A 32 5.99 -12.14 -25.35
CA ARG A 32 4.73 -11.77 -26.01
C ARG A 32 3.70 -11.23 -25.03
N LEU A 33 3.58 -11.84 -23.84
CA LEU A 33 2.71 -11.35 -22.77
C LEU A 33 3.21 -9.99 -22.24
N TYR A 34 4.54 -9.83 -22.15
CA TYR A 34 5.20 -8.58 -21.80
C TYR A 34 4.93 -7.47 -22.81
N LEU A 35 5.17 -7.69 -24.10
CA LEU A 35 4.90 -6.70 -25.15
C LEU A 35 3.41 -6.37 -25.25
N MET A 36 2.50 -7.32 -25.06
CA MET A 36 1.06 -7.02 -25.00
C MET A 36 0.68 -6.22 -23.76
N THR A 37 1.35 -6.45 -22.64
CA THR A 37 1.14 -5.68 -21.40
C THR A 37 1.74 -4.29 -21.52
N LEU A 38 2.92 -4.16 -22.14
CA LEU A 38 3.58 -2.89 -22.40
C LEU A 38 2.86 -2.07 -23.46
N GLU A 39 2.38 -2.69 -24.55
CA GLU A 39 1.53 -2.06 -25.56
C GLU A 39 0.20 -1.61 -24.96
N LYS A 40 -0.43 -2.42 -24.09
CA LYS A 40 -1.59 -1.97 -23.31
C LYS A 40 -1.25 -0.87 -22.32
N MET A 41 -0.11 -0.93 -21.64
CA MET A 41 0.37 0.10 -20.70
C MET A 41 0.64 1.42 -21.45
N LEU A 42 1.20 1.35 -22.66
CA LEU A 42 1.46 2.49 -23.54
C LEU A 42 0.18 3.01 -24.21
N ASP A 43 -0.78 2.13 -24.54
CA ASP A 43 -2.11 2.52 -25.04
C ASP A 43 -3.00 3.13 -23.94
N LEU A 44 -2.85 2.70 -22.68
CA LEU A 44 -3.51 3.26 -21.50
C LEU A 44 -2.86 4.58 -21.06
N ALA A 45 -1.54 4.71 -21.22
CA ALA A 45 -0.82 5.96 -21.01
C ALA A 45 -1.01 6.99 -22.14
N LYS A 46 -1.73 6.65 -23.22
CA LYS A 46 -2.19 7.67 -24.17
C LYS A 46 -3.27 8.48 -23.45
N PRO A 47 -3.13 9.80 -23.33
CA PRO A 47 -4.22 10.64 -22.85
C PRO A 47 -5.37 10.52 -23.85
N VAL A 48 -6.32 9.63 -23.57
CA VAL A 48 -7.62 9.68 -24.20
C VAL A 48 -8.30 10.85 -23.53
N HIS A 49 -8.26 12.01 -24.16
CA HIS A 49 -9.33 13.03 -24.23
C HIS A 49 -8.75 14.29 -24.88
N ARG A 50 -8.72 14.32 -26.21
CA ARG A 50 -8.50 15.55 -26.96
C ARG A 50 -9.78 16.39 -26.87
N ILE A 51 -9.79 17.51 -26.13
CA ILE A 51 -10.95 18.43 -26.10
C ILE A 51 -10.53 19.90 -26.22
N ASP A 52 -11.40 20.62 -26.95
CA ASP A 52 -11.45 22.02 -27.35
C ASP A 52 -10.79 23.07 -26.44
N ALA A 53 -10.33 24.15 -27.08
CA ALA A 53 -9.48 25.23 -26.54
C ALA A 53 -10.09 26.11 -25.41
N ASP A 54 -11.18 25.69 -24.76
CA ASP A 54 -11.81 26.36 -23.60
C ASP A 54 -11.29 25.77 -22.26
N ALA A 55 -9.99 25.50 -22.23
CA ALA A 55 -9.26 24.54 -21.40
C ALA A 55 -9.08 24.86 -19.89
N SER A 56 -10.04 25.53 -19.25
CA SER A 56 -9.97 25.81 -17.79
C SER A 56 -11.07 25.15 -16.96
N ARG A 57 -12.01 24.44 -17.61
CA ARG A 57 -13.23 23.93 -16.95
C ARG A 57 -13.37 22.42 -17.09
N ILE A 58 -13.37 21.75 -15.94
CA ILE A 58 -13.43 20.30 -15.78
C ILE A 58 -14.80 19.93 -15.22
N GLY A 59 -15.50 18.97 -15.82
CA GLY A 59 -16.86 18.60 -15.42
C GLY A 59 -16.94 17.27 -14.65
N LEU A 60 -17.62 17.24 -13.50
CA LEU A 60 -17.89 16.01 -12.73
C LEU A 60 -19.37 15.61 -12.77
N ASP A 61 -19.72 14.45 -13.31
CA ASP A 61 -21.14 14.07 -13.49
C ASP A 61 -21.69 13.17 -12.38
N LEU A 62 -22.41 13.78 -11.43
CA LEU A 62 -23.14 13.11 -10.34
C LEU A 62 -24.51 12.50 -10.73
N ARG A 63 -24.88 12.49 -12.02
CA ARG A 63 -26.16 11.88 -12.43
C ARG A 63 -26.12 10.36 -12.24
N SER A 64 -27.22 9.79 -11.77
CA SER A 64 -27.34 8.41 -11.27
C SER A 64 -27.13 7.28 -12.30
N GLY A 65 -26.58 7.58 -13.48
CA GLY A 65 -26.16 6.60 -14.48
C GLY A 65 -24.80 6.90 -15.12
N SER A 66 -24.18 8.04 -14.81
CA SER A 66 -22.81 8.37 -15.22
C SER A 66 -21.81 8.11 -14.09
N ALA A 67 -22.25 8.29 -12.83
CA ALA A 67 -21.46 7.97 -11.65
C ALA A 67 -21.54 6.48 -11.32
N GLY A 68 -20.39 5.82 -11.17
CA GLY A 68 -20.31 4.39 -10.85
C GLY A 68 -20.57 4.17 -9.36
N TYR A 69 -21.73 3.62 -9.01
CA TYR A 69 -22.03 3.21 -7.62
C TYR A 69 -21.07 2.10 -7.17
N ARG A 70 -20.56 2.21 -5.94
CA ARG A 70 -19.57 1.28 -5.37
C ARG A 70 -19.98 0.68 -4.02
N GLY A 71 -21.22 0.90 -3.59
CA GLY A 71 -21.71 0.36 -2.32
C GLY A 71 -21.31 1.23 -1.13
N GLU A 72 -21.29 0.61 0.04
CA GLU A 72 -20.88 1.24 1.31
C GLU A 72 -19.35 1.31 1.40
N ILE A 73 -18.81 2.41 1.94
CA ILE A 73 -17.37 2.57 2.16
C ILE A 73 -16.93 1.73 3.35
N GLU A 74 -16.09 0.74 3.07
CA GLU A 74 -15.37 -0.05 4.07
C GLU A 74 -13.94 0.49 4.27
N PRO A 75 -13.40 0.47 5.51
CA PRO A 75 -12.12 1.08 5.83
C PRO A 75 -10.91 0.19 5.48
N PHE A 76 -10.64 -0.01 4.19
CA PHE A 76 -9.54 -0.87 3.74
C PHE A 76 -8.13 -0.31 4.01
N TRP A 77 -7.99 0.89 4.58
CA TRP A 77 -6.71 1.57 4.85
C TRP A 77 -6.27 1.56 6.32
N ARG A 78 -6.94 0.83 7.21
CA ARG A 78 -6.62 0.82 8.66
C ARG A 78 -5.46 -0.12 9.03
N ILE A 79 -4.54 -0.36 8.10
CA ILE A 79 -3.36 -1.22 8.33
C ILE A 79 -2.09 -0.47 7.97
N ARG A 80 -1.06 -0.63 8.79
CA ARG A 80 0.30 -0.14 8.53
C ARG A 80 1.26 -1.31 8.32
N ALA A 81 2.20 -1.14 7.40
CA ALA A 81 3.35 -2.02 7.27
C ALA A 81 4.48 -1.57 8.21
N LEU A 82 5.00 -2.50 9.03
CA LEU A 82 6.12 -2.24 9.95
C LEU A 82 7.22 -3.30 9.78
N PRO A 83 8.46 -2.90 9.49
CA PRO A 83 9.60 -3.81 9.49
C PRO A 83 10.08 -4.11 10.92
N ASP A 84 10.73 -5.26 11.07
CA ASP A 84 11.43 -5.81 12.24
C ASP A 84 11.64 -4.86 13.42
N ARG A 85 12.54 -3.89 13.28
CA ARG A 85 13.03 -3.01 14.33
C ARG A 85 12.00 -1.96 14.75
N TRP A 86 10.99 -1.75 13.92
CA TRP A 86 9.83 -0.92 14.25
C TRP A 86 8.69 -1.73 14.86
N LEU A 87 8.89 -3.01 15.20
CA LEU A 87 7.95 -3.73 16.05
C LEU A 87 8.16 -3.37 17.53
N ASN A 88 9.39 -3.00 17.89
CA ASN A 88 9.71 -2.50 19.21
C ASN A 88 9.16 -1.05 19.39
N PRO A 89 8.45 -0.76 20.49
CA PRO A 89 8.17 0.62 20.89
C PRO A 89 9.48 1.41 21.03
N PRO A 90 9.51 2.73 20.73
CA PRO A 90 8.39 3.65 20.52
C PRO A 90 8.02 3.93 19.05
N THR A 91 8.56 3.16 18.10
CA THR A 91 8.55 3.50 16.67
C THR A 91 7.16 3.66 16.04
N TRP A 92 6.22 2.79 16.40
CA TRP A 92 4.82 2.86 15.97
C TRP A 92 3.90 3.46 17.03
N ALA A 93 4.33 3.41 18.29
CA ALA A 93 3.49 3.57 19.46
C ALA A 93 3.44 5.04 19.88
N ILE A 94 2.29 5.66 19.65
CA ILE A 94 2.02 7.05 20.00
C ILE A 94 1.24 7.07 21.30
N SER A 95 1.71 7.87 22.26
CA SER A 95 0.98 8.10 23.51
C SER A 95 -0.38 8.72 23.21
N SER A 96 -1.45 8.18 23.82
CA SER A 96 -2.82 8.65 23.55
C SER A 96 -3.11 10.05 24.10
N ASP A 97 -2.27 10.56 25.00
CA ASP A 97 -2.33 11.94 25.52
C ASP A 97 -1.85 13.01 24.53
N LYS A 98 -1.33 12.61 23.35
CA LYS A 98 -0.83 13.57 22.36
C LYS A 98 -1.98 14.39 21.77
N PRO A 99 -1.81 15.72 21.58
CA PRO A 99 -2.86 16.57 21.02
C PRO A 99 -3.41 16.12 19.66
N VAL A 100 -2.58 15.47 18.83
CA VAL A 100 -3.01 14.93 17.54
C VAL A 100 -4.05 13.82 17.69
N ILE A 101 -4.01 13.05 18.79
CA ILE A 101 -4.97 11.97 19.03
C ILE A 101 -6.34 12.56 19.31
N GLY A 102 -6.45 13.50 20.25
CA GLY A 102 -7.71 14.20 20.51
C GLY A 102 -8.26 14.92 19.26
N LEU A 103 -7.38 15.53 18.45
CA LEU A 103 -7.78 16.12 17.15
C LEU A 103 -8.40 15.08 16.20
N LEU A 104 -7.79 13.89 16.10
CA LEU A 104 -8.31 12.80 15.27
C LEU A 104 -9.61 12.22 15.83
N GLU A 105 -9.74 12.06 17.14
CA GLU A 105 -10.98 11.60 17.78
C GLU A 105 -12.12 12.60 17.53
N ASP A 106 -11.88 13.90 17.76
CA ASP A 106 -12.85 14.98 17.52
C ASP A 106 -13.31 15.00 16.06
N PHE A 107 -12.37 14.83 15.13
CA PHE A 107 -12.67 14.89 13.70
C PHE A 107 -13.37 13.62 13.21
N THR A 108 -12.81 12.45 13.52
CA THR A 108 -13.27 11.15 12.97
C THR A 108 -14.41 10.53 13.75
N GLY A 109 -14.56 10.87 15.03
CA GLY A 109 -15.49 10.22 15.96
C GLY A 109 -15.03 8.84 16.44
N ARG A 110 -13.82 8.39 16.09
CA ARG A 110 -13.24 7.14 16.61
C ARG A 110 -12.69 7.36 18.01
N ASN A 111 -12.79 6.34 18.86
CA ASN A 111 -12.07 6.29 20.13
C ASN A 111 -10.66 5.73 19.85
N LEU A 112 -9.65 6.57 19.95
CA LEU A 112 -8.25 6.24 19.71
C LEU A 112 -7.44 6.22 21.02
N SER A 113 -8.05 6.68 22.11
CA SER A 113 -7.49 6.77 23.45
C SER A 113 -7.94 5.65 24.40
N GLU A 114 -8.66 4.65 23.89
CA GLU A 114 -9.03 3.43 24.63
C GLU A 114 -7.80 2.75 25.27
N HIS A 115 -6.68 2.78 24.56
CA HIS A 115 -5.40 2.27 25.03
C HIS A 115 -4.43 3.44 25.35
N PRO A 116 -3.47 3.25 26.29
CA PRO A 116 -2.49 4.29 26.63
C PRO A 116 -1.55 4.62 25.46
N LYS A 117 -1.43 3.71 24.49
CA LYS A 117 -0.72 3.93 23.24
C LYS A 117 -1.59 3.51 22.07
N THR A 118 -1.41 4.15 20.92
CA THR A 118 -2.14 3.89 19.69
C THR A 118 -1.22 3.99 18.48
N ALA A 119 -1.62 3.43 17.35
CA ALA A 119 -0.96 3.56 16.05
C ALA A 119 -1.71 4.56 15.14
N LEU A 120 -2.11 5.71 15.68
CA LEU A 120 -3.00 6.68 15.02
C LEU A 120 -4.37 6.06 14.67
N LEU A 121 -4.59 5.79 13.37
CA LEU A 121 -5.84 5.26 12.83
C LEU A 121 -5.75 3.76 12.51
N ASP A 122 -4.58 3.14 12.72
CA ASP A 122 -4.39 1.73 12.41
C ASP A 122 -5.12 0.83 13.41
N GLU A 123 -5.70 -0.25 12.91
CA GLU A 123 -6.25 -1.38 13.67
C GLU A 123 -5.42 -2.65 13.46
N GLY A 124 -4.64 -2.68 12.37
CA GLY A 124 -3.76 -3.80 12.04
C GLY A 124 -2.33 -3.36 11.74
N ILE A 125 -1.38 -4.24 12.03
CA ILE A 125 0.05 -4.04 11.75
C ILE A 125 0.61 -5.26 11.02
N SER A 126 1.19 -5.07 9.85
CA SER A 126 1.99 -6.11 9.19
C SER A 126 3.38 -6.16 9.80
N CYS A 127 3.74 -7.31 10.35
CA CYS A 127 5.01 -7.55 11.02
C CYS A 127 6.00 -8.17 10.05
N VAL A 128 6.70 -7.33 9.29
CA VAL A 128 7.70 -7.73 8.27
C VAL A 128 9.04 -8.02 8.96
N ARG A 129 9.77 -9.04 8.50
CA ARG A 129 11.02 -9.56 9.10
C ARG A 129 10.85 -10.03 10.54
N PHE A 130 9.67 -10.58 10.85
CA PHE A 130 9.27 -10.98 12.21
C PHE A 130 10.07 -12.16 12.76
N LEU A 131 10.58 -13.07 11.92
CA LEU A 131 11.21 -14.31 12.38
C LEU A 131 12.69 -14.14 12.77
N GLY A 132 13.34 -13.08 12.30
CA GLY A 132 14.79 -12.94 12.32
C GLY A 132 15.36 -12.88 10.91
N GLY A 133 16.51 -13.50 10.69
CA GLY A 133 17.24 -13.44 9.43
C GLY A 133 17.76 -12.03 9.16
N TRP A 134 18.12 -11.29 10.21
CA TRP A 134 18.53 -9.88 10.10
C TRP A 134 19.98 -9.74 9.64
N LYS A 135 20.37 -8.56 9.17
CA LYS A 135 21.76 -8.22 8.77
C LYS A 135 22.26 -6.97 9.49
N LYS A 136 23.52 -7.00 9.93
CA LYS A 136 24.26 -5.80 10.39
C LYS A 136 24.95 -5.09 9.22
N PRO A 137 25.03 -3.74 9.17
CA PRO A 137 24.05 -2.74 9.59
C PRO A 137 23.17 -2.35 8.39
N SER A 138 21.84 -2.33 8.52
CA SER A 138 20.97 -2.08 7.35
C SER A 138 20.43 -0.64 7.20
N ARG A 139 20.49 0.24 8.20
CA ARG A 139 20.20 1.72 8.15
C ARG A 139 20.25 2.34 9.57
N PRO A 140 20.40 3.67 9.75
CA PRO A 140 20.45 4.29 11.09
C PRO A 140 19.15 4.06 11.89
N GLY A 141 19.29 3.87 13.22
CA GLY A 141 18.17 3.90 14.18
C GLY A 141 17.84 2.59 14.93
N GLY A 142 18.56 1.49 14.70
CA GLY A 142 18.48 0.29 15.54
C GLY A 142 19.80 0.07 16.26
N GLU A 143 19.80 0.16 17.58
CA GLU A 143 20.96 -0.19 18.40
C GLU A 143 21.05 -1.71 18.44
N TYR A 144 21.92 -2.29 17.62
CA TYR A 144 22.40 -3.64 17.87
C TYR A 144 23.32 -3.56 19.07
N GLU A 145 23.16 -4.49 20.00
CA GLU A 145 24.11 -4.61 21.09
C GLU A 145 25.49 -4.91 20.49
N GLU A 146 26.45 -4.05 20.83
CA GLU A 146 27.83 -4.18 20.37
C GLU A 146 28.38 -5.54 20.84
N GLY A 147 29.00 -6.29 19.93
CA GLY A 147 29.51 -7.64 20.21
C GLY A 147 28.46 -8.77 20.17
N THR A 148 27.16 -8.48 20.10
CA THR A 148 26.12 -9.53 20.08
C THR A 148 25.94 -10.13 18.68
N PRO A 149 26.06 -11.45 18.46
CA PRO A 149 25.86 -12.07 17.13
C PRO A 149 24.47 -11.80 16.54
N ILE A 150 24.37 -11.64 15.22
CA ILE A 150 23.12 -11.25 14.56
C ILE A 150 22.05 -12.35 14.62
N GLU A 151 22.50 -13.60 14.61
CA GLU A 151 21.70 -14.83 14.72
C GLU A 151 21.04 -14.94 16.10
N SER A 152 21.55 -14.24 17.12
CA SER A 152 20.91 -14.21 18.43
C SER A 152 19.54 -13.51 18.40
N TYR A 153 19.25 -12.71 17.37
CA TYR A 153 17.97 -12.03 17.15
C TYR A 153 16.92 -12.89 16.42
N ASP A 154 17.33 -14.07 15.94
CA ASP A 154 16.41 -15.05 15.37
C ASP A 154 15.51 -15.65 16.47
N LEU A 155 14.28 -15.99 16.10
CA LEU A 155 13.33 -16.62 17.02
C LEU A 155 13.66 -18.09 17.31
N VAL A 156 14.57 -18.69 16.56
CA VAL A 156 14.89 -20.11 16.61
C VAL A 156 16.38 -20.33 16.42
N TYR A 157 16.92 -21.32 17.12
CA TYR A 157 18.30 -21.75 17.02
C TYR A 157 18.40 -23.26 17.23
N ARG A 158 19.55 -23.84 16.85
CA ARG A 158 19.84 -25.25 17.11
C ARG A 158 20.58 -25.40 18.44
N GLY A 159 20.03 -26.21 19.34
CA GLY A 159 20.68 -26.53 20.61
C GLY A 159 21.87 -27.48 20.43
N ASP A 160 22.64 -27.67 21.51
CA ASP A 160 23.77 -28.60 21.53
C ASP A 160 23.36 -30.05 21.26
N ASP A 161 22.09 -30.39 21.54
CA ASP A 161 21.46 -31.68 21.26
C ASP A 161 21.01 -31.83 19.80
N GLY A 162 21.24 -30.81 18.96
CA GLY A 162 20.78 -30.77 17.57
C GLY A 162 19.30 -30.43 17.40
N ALA A 163 18.54 -30.30 18.50
CA ALA A 163 17.12 -30.00 18.46
C ALA A 163 16.86 -28.49 18.23
N LEU A 164 15.69 -28.17 17.69
CA LEU A 164 15.23 -26.79 17.61
C LEU A 164 14.92 -26.26 19.01
N LYS A 165 15.42 -25.06 19.31
CA LYS A 165 15.13 -24.29 20.52
C LYS A 165 14.63 -22.91 20.10
N TYR A 166 13.79 -22.31 20.93
CA TYR A 166 13.05 -21.11 20.57
C TYR A 166 13.28 -19.97 21.55
N ARG A 167 13.19 -18.74 21.05
CA ARG A 167 13.37 -17.48 21.79
C ARG A 167 12.05 -16.74 21.91
N TRP A 168 11.10 -17.32 22.62
CA TRP A 168 9.73 -16.80 22.73
C TRP A 168 9.64 -15.42 23.39
N GLU A 169 10.59 -15.08 24.25
CA GLU A 169 10.70 -13.73 24.82
C GLU A 169 10.81 -12.64 23.75
N ARG A 170 11.38 -12.97 22.58
CA ARG A 170 11.45 -12.04 21.44
C ARG A 170 10.12 -11.91 20.72
N VAL A 171 9.33 -12.99 20.63
CA VAL A 171 7.96 -12.93 20.13
C VAL A 171 7.14 -12.00 21.02
N HIS A 172 7.22 -12.20 22.35
CA HIS A 172 6.51 -11.41 23.35
C HIS A 172 6.89 -9.94 23.27
N GLY A 173 8.20 -9.62 23.27
CA GLY A 173 8.67 -8.24 23.16
C GLY A 173 8.24 -7.52 21.88
N ARG A 174 8.04 -8.26 20.78
CA ARG A 174 7.57 -7.71 19.49
C ARG A 174 6.05 -7.54 19.44
N LEU A 175 5.28 -8.48 19.98
CA LEU A 175 3.83 -8.57 19.79
C LEU A 175 3.01 -8.12 21.00
N ASP A 176 3.46 -8.32 22.24
CA ASP A 176 2.71 -7.91 23.43
C ASP A 176 2.33 -6.42 23.35
N PRO A 177 3.25 -5.49 23.03
CA PRO A 177 2.89 -4.08 22.91
C PRO A 177 1.80 -3.82 21.86
N LEU A 178 1.77 -4.56 20.76
CA LEU A 178 0.75 -4.40 19.71
C LEU A 178 -0.61 -4.92 20.21
N VAL A 179 -0.61 -6.16 20.70
CA VAL A 179 -1.82 -6.90 21.07
C VAL A 179 -2.49 -6.30 22.30
N GLU A 180 -1.72 -5.82 23.28
CA GLU A 180 -2.21 -5.13 24.49
C GLU A 180 -2.83 -3.76 24.18
N ASN A 181 -2.43 -3.13 23.07
CA ASN A 181 -2.99 -1.84 22.61
C ASN A 181 -4.02 -2.02 21.48
N GLY A 182 -4.65 -3.19 21.40
CA GLY A 182 -5.80 -3.44 20.52
C GLY A 182 -5.46 -3.67 19.05
N LEU A 183 -4.18 -3.72 18.68
CA LEU A 183 -3.76 -3.92 17.30
C LEU A 183 -3.75 -5.42 16.93
N THR A 184 -4.21 -5.72 15.73
CA THR A 184 -4.18 -7.08 15.16
C THR A 184 -2.95 -7.27 14.28
N PRO A 185 -2.02 -8.17 14.63
CA PRO A 185 -0.87 -8.42 13.79
C PRO A 185 -1.23 -9.26 12.56
N LEU A 186 -0.66 -8.90 11.42
CA LEU A 186 -0.42 -9.82 10.31
C LEU A 186 1.04 -10.29 10.44
N ILE A 187 1.24 -11.57 10.69
CA ILE A 187 2.58 -12.14 10.86
C ILE A 187 3.16 -12.48 9.50
N VAL A 188 4.23 -11.78 9.11
CA VAL A 188 4.97 -12.15 7.91
C VAL A 188 6.05 -13.16 8.30
N LEU A 189 6.01 -14.33 7.67
CA LEU A 189 6.95 -15.42 7.86
C LEU A 189 8.21 -15.17 7.01
N ASP A 190 8.90 -14.10 7.35
CA ASP A 190 10.17 -13.64 6.79
C ASP A 190 11.05 -13.00 7.89
N ASN A 191 12.34 -12.75 7.66
CA ASN A 191 13.17 -13.51 6.73
C ASN A 191 13.33 -14.94 7.24
N VAL A 192 13.96 -15.81 6.44
CA VAL A 192 14.37 -17.13 6.91
C VAL A 192 15.45 -16.95 7.99
N PRO A 193 15.25 -17.44 9.23
CA PRO A 193 16.30 -17.44 10.26
C PRO A 193 17.59 -18.06 9.74
N HIS A 194 18.73 -17.51 10.15
CA HIS A 194 20.05 -17.87 9.61
C HIS A 194 20.35 -19.37 9.74
N MET A 195 19.87 -20.01 10.81
CA MET A 195 20.09 -21.44 11.04
C MET A 195 19.45 -22.38 10.02
N PHE A 196 18.51 -21.89 9.19
CA PHE A 196 17.86 -22.69 8.14
C PHE A 196 18.49 -22.49 6.76
N ALA A 197 19.29 -21.45 6.58
CA ALA A 197 19.95 -21.12 5.32
C ALA A 197 21.40 -21.65 5.35
N GLU A 198 21.83 -22.30 4.27
CA GLU A 198 23.25 -22.60 4.05
C GLU A 198 23.77 -21.76 2.87
N GLY A 199 24.91 -21.13 3.08
CA GLY A 199 25.59 -20.33 2.06
C GLY A 199 25.74 -18.87 2.46
N GLU A 200 26.61 -18.19 1.72
CA GLU A 200 26.83 -16.75 1.85
C GLU A 200 25.98 -16.02 0.80
N GLY A 201 25.11 -15.12 1.26
CA GLY A 201 24.39 -14.18 0.40
C GLY A 201 24.91 -12.75 0.62
N ASN A 202 24.66 -11.84 -0.33
CA ASN A 202 24.85 -10.41 -0.12
C ASN A 202 23.51 -9.67 -0.08
N PRO A 203 22.65 -9.91 0.92
CA PRO A 203 21.30 -9.39 0.88
C PRO A 203 21.23 -7.90 1.23
N VAL A 204 20.26 -7.22 0.62
CA VAL A 204 19.89 -5.82 0.94
C VAL A 204 19.02 -5.76 2.19
N TYR A 205 18.14 -6.75 2.39
CA TYR A 205 17.06 -6.71 3.38
C TYR A 205 17.16 -7.76 4.50
N GLY A 206 18.34 -8.34 4.70
CA GLY A 206 18.56 -9.49 5.59
C GLY A 206 18.52 -10.82 4.84
N GLN A 207 18.76 -11.95 5.51
CA GLN A 207 18.90 -13.26 4.90
C GLN A 207 17.77 -13.56 3.90
N HIS A 208 18.15 -13.80 2.64
CA HIS A 208 17.24 -14.01 1.50
C HIS A 208 17.26 -15.46 0.97
N LEU A 209 18.14 -16.32 1.49
CA LEU A 209 18.23 -17.72 1.06
C LEU A 209 17.07 -18.54 1.61
N ALA A 210 16.57 -19.45 0.80
CA ALA A 210 15.53 -20.41 1.18
C ALA A 210 16.00 -21.35 2.32
N PRO A 211 15.06 -21.92 3.11
CA PRO A 211 15.38 -23.01 4.02
C PRO A 211 15.93 -24.23 3.25
N ASN A 212 16.94 -24.90 3.82
CA ASN A 212 17.45 -26.16 3.28
C ASN A 212 16.79 -27.40 3.90
N ASP A 213 16.17 -27.25 5.07
CA ASP A 213 15.36 -28.27 5.71
C ASP A 213 13.92 -27.76 5.91
N PHE A 214 13.04 -28.17 5.00
CA PHE A 214 11.64 -27.73 4.98
C PHE A 214 10.79 -28.33 6.09
N GLU A 215 11.16 -29.53 6.57
CA GLU A 215 10.46 -30.17 7.69
C GLU A 215 10.80 -29.47 9.00
N ALA A 216 12.07 -29.13 9.21
CA ALA A 216 12.48 -28.33 10.36
C ALA A 216 11.88 -26.92 10.32
N TRP A 217 11.79 -26.32 9.13
CA TRP A 217 11.05 -25.06 8.92
C TRP A 217 9.57 -25.18 9.33
N GLY A 218 8.85 -26.18 8.80
CA GLY A 218 7.46 -26.43 9.17
C GLY A 218 7.27 -26.69 10.67
N THR A 219 8.19 -27.44 11.28
CA THR A 219 8.20 -27.70 12.73
C THR A 219 8.33 -26.42 13.54
N PHE A 220 9.21 -25.50 13.13
CA PHE A 220 9.34 -24.20 13.77
C PHE A 220 8.08 -23.35 13.62
N ILE A 221 7.50 -23.28 12.42
CA ILE A 221 6.25 -22.53 12.20
C ILE A 221 5.11 -23.10 13.06
N GLU A 222 5.01 -24.42 13.18
CA GLU A 222 4.02 -25.06 14.05
C GLU A 222 4.22 -24.66 15.51
N ALA A 223 5.46 -24.72 16.01
CA ALA A 223 5.81 -24.32 17.37
C ALA A 223 5.51 -22.84 17.62
N LEU A 224 5.79 -21.96 16.65
CA LEU A 224 5.43 -20.55 16.71
C LEU A 224 3.91 -20.36 16.81
N CYS A 225 3.12 -21.04 15.98
CA CYS A 225 1.65 -20.94 16.06
C CYS A 225 1.10 -21.42 17.40
N ARG A 226 1.69 -22.47 17.99
CA ARG A 226 1.32 -22.96 19.32
C ARG A 226 1.64 -21.93 20.39
N GLU A 227 2.85 -21.36 20.37
CA GLU A 227 3.25 -20.29 21.28
C GLU A 227 2.31 -19.08 21.19
N LEU A 228 1.94 -18.66 19.97
CA LEU A 228 1.00 -17.55 19.78
C LEU A 228 -0.38 -17.91 20.40
N ALA A 229 -0.91 -19.11 20.12
CA ALA A 229 -2.18 -19.56 20.66
C ALA A 229 -2.18 -19.66 22.19
N ASP A 230 -1.07 -20.14 22.78
CA ASP A 230 -0.89 -20.25 24.23
C ASP A 230 -0.77 -18.87 24.89
N ARG A 231 -0.04 -17.94 24.26
CA ARG A 231 0.21 -16.58 24.77
C ARG A 231 -1.01 -15.66 24.68
N TYR A 232 -1.70 -15.67 23.54
CA TYR A 232 -2.75 -14.69 23.21
C TYR A 232 -4.17 -15.30 23.16
N GLY A 233 -4.28 -16.62 23.31
CA GLY A 233 -5.53 -17.36 23.24
C GLY A 233 -5.86 -17.86 21.83
N PHE A 234 -6.18 -19.15 21.73
CA PHE A 234 -6.50 -19.81 20.46
C PHE A 234 -7.54 -19.06 19.63
N GLU A 235 -8.71 -18.73 20.18
CA GLU A 235 -9.80 -18.10 19.42
C GLU A 235 -9.37 -16.77 18.78
N LYS A 236 -8.56 -15.98 19.49
CA LYS A 236 -8.04 -14.70 19.00
C LYS A 236 -7.05 -14.92 17.86
N VAL A 237 -6.06 -15.78 18.07
CA VAL A 237 -4.98 -16.03 17.08
C VAL A 237 -5.49 -16.81 15.87
N ASN A 238 -6.53 -17.63 16.05
CA ASN A 238 -7.20 -18.35 14.97
C ASN A 238 -7.97 -17.42 14.01
N GLN A 239 -8.02 -16.12 14.28
CA GLN A 239 -8.54 -15.09 13.37
C GLN A 239 -7.43 -14.24 12.74
N TRP A 240 -6.17 -14.46 13.12
CA TRP A 240 -5.02 -13.70 12.62
C TRP A 240 -4.69 -14.07 11.18
N ARG A 241 -3.79 -13.26 10.60
CA ARG A 241 -3.34 -13.38 9.23
C ARG A 241 -1.85 -13.69 9.19
N PHE A 242 -1.47 -14.57 8.27
CA PHE A 242 -0.09 -14.97 8.01
C PHE A 242 0.24 -14.75 6.54
N ARG A 243 1.47 -14.31 6.26
CA ARG A 243 1.97 -14.16 4.90
C ARG A 243 3.32 -14.82 4.77
N VAL A 244 3.54 -15.67 3.77
CA VAL A 244 4.85 -16.29 3.57
C VAL A 244 5.70 -15.42 2.67
N GLY A 245 6.58 -14.64 3.27
CA GLY A 245 7.53 -13.82 2.55
C GLY A 245 7.09 -12.43 2.18
N THR A 246 8.04 -11.68 1.63
CA THR A 246 7.87 -10.32 1.13
C THR A 246 8.53 -10.23 -0.23
N GLU A 247 7.78 -9.89 -1.28
CA GLU A 247 8.34 -9.66 -2.63
C GLU A 247 9.28 -10.78 -3.11
N MET A 248 8.91 -12.05 -2.94
CA MET A 248 9.80 -13.18 -3.26
C MET A 248 10.11 -13.30 -4.76
N ASP A 249 9.44 -12.53 -5.62
CA ASP A 249 9.77 -12.35 -7.03
C ASP A 249 10.93 -11.36 -7.28
N ASN A 250 11.46 -10.73 -6.23
CA ASN A 250 12.62 -9.83 -6.22
C ASN A 250 13.86 -10.57 -5.66
N PRO A 251 14.99 -10.63 -6.39
CA PRO A 251 16.21 -11.33 -5.94
C PRO A 251 16.85 -10.73 -4.67
N ASN A 252 16.52 -9.48 -4.32
CA ASN A 252 16.96 -8.88 -3.06
C ASN A 252 16.24 -9.46 -1.83
N HIS A 253 15.12 -10.15 -2.02
CA HIS A 253 14.28 -10.74 -0.98
C HIS A 253 14.34 -12.26 -0.96
N TRP A 254 14.59 -12.90 -2.10
CA TRP A 254 14.55 -14.36 -2.21
C TRP A 254 15.55 -14.95 -3.19
N GLU A 255 16.23 -16.00 -2.78
CA GLU A 255 17.07 -16.84 -3.63
C GLU A 255 17.00 -18.31 -3.18
N GLY A 256 16.76 -19.21 -4.14
CA GLY A 256 16.71 -20.66 -3.91
C GLY A 256 18.09 -21.32 -3.70
N GLY A 257 19.18 -20.54 -3.71
CA GLY A 257 20.55 -21.04 -3.72
C GLY A 257 20.87 -21.76 -5.04
N ALA A 258 21.40 -22.98 -4.94
CA ALA A 258 21.74 -23.81 -6.10
C ALA A 258 20.51 -24.44 -6.80
N GLU A 259 19.34 -24.44 -6.17
CA GLU A 259 18.09 -24.94 -6.72
C GLU A 259 17.20 -23.81 -7.29
N ASP A 260 16.20 -24.21 -8.09
CA ASP A 260 15.21 -23.28 -8.64
C ASP A 260 14.44 -22.53 -7.53
N SER A 261 14.41 -21.20 -7.62
CA SER A 261 13.86 -20.36 -6.54
C SER A 261 12.34 -20.45 -6.42
N LEU A 262 11.62 -20.74 -7.52
CA LEU A 262 10.19 -21.01 -7.48
C LEU A 262 9.95 -22.29 -6.68
N VAL A 263 10.61 -23.40 -7.02
CA VAL A 263 10.43 -24.67 -6.30
C VAL A 263 10.74 -24.53 -4.80
N LYS A 264 11.85 -23.88 -4.44
CA LYS A 264 12.19 -23.61 -3.03
C LYS A 264 11.13 -22.76 -2.33
N TYR A 265 10.58 -21.76 -3.01
CA TYR A 265 9.50 -20.95 -2.45
C TYR A 265 8.22 -21.76 -2.24
N LEU A 266 7.81 -22.59 -3.20
CA LEU A 266 6.63 -23.45 -3.08
C LEU A 266 6.76 -24.44 -1.91
N LYS A 267 7.94 -25.05 -1.73
CA LYS A 267 8.22 -25.90 -0.55
C LYS A 267 8.13 -25.09 0.75
N THR A 268 8.78 -23.93 0.83
CA THR A 268 8.73 -23.05 2.01
C THR A 268 7.30 -22.67 2.37
N TYR A 269 6.49 -22.34 1.36
CA TYR A 269 5.09 -22.01 1.49
C TYR A 269 4.28 -23.20 2.02
N ASP A 270 4.36 -24.36 1.37
CA ASP A 270 3.54 -25.51 1.69
C ASP A 270 3.77 -26.01 3.11
N HIS A 271 5.03 -26.07 3.55
CA HIS A 271 5.38 -26.47 4.92
C HIS A 271 4.91 -25.44 5.96
N ALA A 272 5.05 -24.14 5.67
CA ALA A 272 4.52 -23.09 6.57
C ALA A 272 2.98 -23.13 6.63
N ALA A 273 2.31 -23.27 5.49
CA ALA A 273 0.87 -23.29 5.40
C ALA A 273 0.25 -24.51 6.07
N ALA A 274 0.83 -25.69 5.87
CA ALA A 274 0.42 -26.91 6.55
C ALA A 274 0.58 -26.77 8.08
N ALA A 275 1.69 -26.19 8.54
CA ALA A 275 1.95 -25.95 9.96
C ALA A 275 0.94 -24.96 10.58
N VAL A 276 0.70 -23.82 9.92
CA VAL A 276 -0.30 -22.83 10.36
C VAL A 276 -1.69 -23.48 10.44
N LYS A 277 -2.16 -24.14 9.38
CA LYS A 277 -3.51 -24.72 9.34
C LYS A 277 -3.70 -25.89 10.30
N ARG A 278 -2.62 -26.60 10.68
CA ARG A 278 -2.67 -27.68 11.68
C ARG A 278 -2.95 -27.15 13.08
N VAL A 279 -2.40 -25.99 13.43
CA VAL A 279 -2.56 -25.39 14.77
C VAL A 279 -3.71 -24.41 14.81
N LEU A 280 -3.90 -23.62 13.75
CA LEU A 280 -4.83 -22.51 13.64
C LEU A 280 -5.66 -22.66 12.34
N PRO A 281 -6.62 -23.60 12.30
CA PRO A 281 -7.36 -23.93 11.07
C PRO A 281 -8.18 -22.75 10.51
N GLY A 282 -8.58 -21.80 11.36
CA GLY A 282 -9.31 -20.59 10.98
C GLY A 282 -8.42 -19.41 10.57
N ALA A 283 -7.12 -19.43 10.89
CA ALA A 283 -6.23 -18.32 10.57
C ALA A 283 -6.06 -18.21 9.04
N LYS A 284 -5.99 -16.98 8.53
CA LYS A 284 -5.82 -16.75 7.09
C LYS A 284 -4.34 -16.83 6.74
N ILE A 285 -3.99 -17.48 5.63
CA ILE A 285 -2.64 -17.52 5.09
C ILE A 285 -2.62 -17.25 3.58
N GLY A 286 -1.64 -16.48 3.13
CA GLY A 286 -1.44 -16.21 1.70
C GLY A 286 0.04 -16.13 1.33
N PRO A 287 0.33 -16.11 0.01
CA PRO A 287 1.69 -15.99 -0.50
C PRO A 287 2.26 -14.61 -0.19
N CYS A 288 3.53 -14.40 -0.52
CA CYS A 288 4.13 -13.07 -0.49
C CYS A 288 3.28 -12.04 -1.24
N ASN A 289 3.40 -10.78 -0.84
CA ASN A 289 3.04 -9.66 -1.69
C ASN A 289 4.04 -9.62 -2.85
N PHE A 290 3.55 -9.77 -4.07
CA PHE A 290 4.43 -9.73 -5.24
C PHE A 290 4.85 -8.30 -5.55
N ASN A 291 6.10 -8.12 -5.94
CA ASN A 291 6.61 -6.83 -6.37
C ASN A 291 5.99 -6.46 -7.73
N SER A 292 5.16 -5.42 -7.72
CA SER A 292 4.48 -4.98 -8.93
C SER A 292 5.32 -4.04 -9.81
N MET A 293 6.47 -3.59 -9.34
CA MET A 293 7.26 -2.49 -9.90
C MET A 293 8.20 -2.93 -11.03
N PHE A 294 8.32 -4.24 -11.29
CA PHE A 294 9.30 -4.79 -12.23
C PHE A 294 8.72 -5.80 -13.21
N ALA A 295 7.45 -5.66 -13.57
CA ALA A 295 6.76 -6.59 -14.48
C ALA A 295 7.45 -6.83 -15.84
N GLY A 296 8.47 -6.02 -16.18
CA GLY A 296 9.28 -6.16 -17.39
C GLY A 296 10.79 -6.38 -17.25
N GLN A 297 11.38 -6.27 -16.05
CA GLN A 297 12.84 -6.15 -15.92
C GLN A 297 13.50 -7.14 -14.96
N ILE A 298 12.71 -7.91 -14.21
CA ILE A 298 13.25 -8.99 -13.39
C ILE A 298 12.88 -10.29 -14.07
N ASP A 299 13.87 -11.15 -14.33
CA ASP A 299 13.59 -12.58 -14.48
C ASP A 299 12.99 -13.05 -13.15
N ARG A 300 11.64 -12.99 -13.08
CA ARG A 300 10.89 -13.29 -11.87
C ARG A 300 11.11 -14.76 -11.56
N LYS A 301 12.09 -15.05 -10.70
CA LYS A 301 12.39 -16.42 -10.29
C LYS A 301 11.22 -17.05 -9.51
N VAL A 302 10.27 -16.26 -9.02
CA VAL A 302 9.02 -16.70 -8.39
C VAL A 302 7.81 -16.02 -9.06
N PRO A 303 7.35 -16.46 -10.24
CA PRO A 303 6.24 -15.81 -10.95
C PRO A 303 4.89 -15.97 -10.21
N PRO A 304 4.10 -14.90 -10.02
CA PRO A 304 2.81 -14.97 -9.31
C PRO A 304 1.84 -16.01 -9.90
N MET A 305 1.75 -16.08 -11.23
CA MET A 305 0.87 -17.04 -11.91
C MET A 305 1.29 -18.49 -11.66
N ALA A 306 2.59 -18.77 -11.62
CA ALA A 306 3.09 -20.13 -11.35
C ALA A 306 2.82 -20.54 -9.90
N VAL A 307 2.92 -19.61 -8.95
CA VAL A 307 2.55 -19.82 -7.55
C VAL A 307 1.06 -20.17 -7.42
N PHE A 308 0.17 -19.38 -8.06
CA PHE A 308 -1.27 -19.66 -8.00
C PHE A 308 -1.68 -20.93 -8.76
N GLU A 309 -0.97 -21.30 -9.83
CA GLU A 309 -1.18 -22.59 -10.50
C GLU A 309 -0.80 -23.77 -9.60
N HIS A 310 0.34 -23.68 -8.88
CA HIS A 310 0.71 -24.67 -7.86
C HIS A 310 -0.35 -24.75 -6.77
N PHE A 311 -0.82 -23.61 -6.26
CA PHE A 311 -1.86 -23.62 -5.25
C PHE A 311 -3.14 -24.26 -5.78
N ALA A 312 -3.52 -24.02 -7.02
CA ALA A 312 -4.73 -24.58 -7.62
C ALA A 312 -4.63 -26.09 -7.89
N ARG A 313 -3.49 -26.57 -8.41
CA ARG A 313 -3.38 -27.91 -9.03
C ARG A 313 -2.08 -28.65 -8.76
N GLY A 314 -1.07 -27.98 -8.21
CA GLY A 314 0.20 -28.59 -7.85
C GLY A 314 0.05 -29.59 -6.71
N THR A 315 1.03 -30.48 -6.55
CA THR A 315 1.10 -31.36 -5.37
C THR A 315 1.75 -30.60 -4.23
N ASN A 316 1.02 -30.41 -3.14
CA ASN A 316 1.50 -29.75 -1.94
C ASN A 316 2.69 -30.52 -1.36
N TYR A 317 3.85 -29.86 -1.22
CA TYR A 317 5.10 -30.51 -0.85
C TYR A 317 5.11 -31.05 0.60
N ALA A 318 4.28 -30.51 1.49
CA ALA A 318 4.23 -30.92 2.89
C ALA A 318 3.20 -32.03 3.17
N THR A 319 2.12 -32.09 2.38
CA THR A 319 0.99 -33.01 2.62
C THR A 319 0.85 -34.09 1.56
N GLY A 320 1.41 -33.88 0.36
CA GLY A 320 1.21 -34.74 -0.81
C GLY A 320 -0.17 -34.61 -1.47
N GLU A 321 -1.05 -33.74 -0.95
CA GLU A 321 -2.38 -33.49 -1.51
C GLU A 321 -2.31 -32.54 -2.72
N ILE A 322 -3.40 -32.44 -3.49
CA ILE A 322 -3.49 -31.48 -4.59
C ILE A 322 -3.93 -30.11 -4.07
N GLY A 323 -3.07 -29.13 -4.33
CA GLY A 323 -3.26 -27.72 -4.06
C GLY A 323 -2.85 -27.29 -2.65
N SER A 324 -2.68 -25.99 -2.49
CA SER A 324 -2.27 -25.35 -1.22
C SER A 324 -3.25 -24.24 -0.85
N PRO A 325 -3.48 -23.98 0.46
CA PRO A 325 -4.39 -22.92 0.89
C PRO A 325 -3.87 -21.55 0.45
N ALA A 326 -4.77 -20.66 0.03
CA ALA A 326 -4.46 -19.26 -0.24
C ALA A 326 -5.72 -18.43 0.04
N ASP A 327 -5.68 -17.65 1.10
CA ASP A 327 -6.83 -16.92 1.65
C ASP A 327 -6.90 -15.46 1.17
N PHE A 328 -5.89 -14.99 0.44
CA PHE A 328 -5.80 -13.66 -0.18
C PHE A 328 -4.73 -13.63 -1.27
N ALA A 329 -4.80 -12.64 -2.16
CA ALA A 329 -3.77 -12.34 -3.15
C ALA A 329 -3.27 -10.90 -2.97
N ALA A 330 -1.96 -10.70 -2.91
CA ALA A 330 -1.38 -9.41 -2.52
C ALA A 330 -0.25 -8.95 -3.44
N VAL A 331 -0.08 -7.63 -3.54
CA VAL A 331 1.08 -6.97 -4.16
C VAL A 331 1.67 -5.90 -3.24
N SER A 332 2.90 -5.48 -3.53
CA SER A 332 3.37 -4.13 -3.17
C SER A 332 3.01 -3.16 -4.29
N SER A 333 2.66 -1.92 -3.98
CA SER A 333 2.34 -0.89 -4.98
C SER A 333 2.86 0.47 -4.54
N TYR A 334 3.69 1.11 -5.36
CA TYR A 334 4.44 2.29 -4.93
C TYR A 334 4.40 3.44 -5.94
N GLY A 335 4.26 4.66 -5.41
CA GLY A 335 4.56 5.89 -6.14
C GLY A 335 6.06 6.13 -6.18
N MET A 336 6.68 6.07 -7.36
CA MET A 336 8.09 6.43 -7.54
C MET A 336 8.38 6.98 -8.92
N TYR A 337 9.38 7.87 -8.99
CA TYR A 337 10.00 8.25 -10.26
C TYR A 337 11.05 7.23 -10.66
N TRP A 338 11.09 6.90 -11.95
CA TRP A 338 12.00 5.90 -12.51
C TRP A 338 13.48 6.21 -12.21
N MET A 339 14.20 5.25 -11.65
CA MET A 339 15.66 5.28 -11.57
C MET A 339 16.23 4.97 -12.95
N GLY A 340 16.89 5.95 -13.58
CA GLY A 340 17.30 5.92 -14.99
C GLY A 340 17.84 4.59 -15.54
N GLY A 341 17.47 4.33 -16.80
CA GLY A 341 17.95 3.27 -17.70
C GLY A 341 17.61 3.67 -19.15
N GLU A 342 17.97 2.87 -20.16
CA GLU A 342 17.84 3.19 -21.62
C GLU A 342 16.43 3.59 -22.10
N PHE A 343 15.41 3.53 -21.25
CA PHE A 343 14.10 4.15 -21.47
C PHE A 343 14.07 5.56 -20.87
N ASP A 344 14.74 6.50 -21.52
CA ASP A 344 14.67 7.94 -21.23
C ASP A 344 13.35 8.52 -21.76
N HIS A 345 12.22 8.00 -21.26
CA HIS A 345 10.88 8.45 -21.66
C HIS A 345 10.17 9.13 -20.48
N PRO A 346 9.72 10.40 -20.62
CA PRO A 346 9.02 11.14 -19.57
C PRO A 346 7.82 10.42 -18.93
N LEU A 347 7.10 9.61 -19.73
CA LEU A 347 5.98 8.78 -19.28
C LEU A 347 6.40 7.56 -18.44
N ALA A 348 7.60 7.00 -18.67
CA ALA A 348 8.14 5.92 -17.84
C ALA A 348 8.57 6.45 -16.46
N ALA A 349 9.10 7.68 -16.40
CA ALA A 349 9.44 8.36 -15.15
C ALA A 349 8.22 8.70 -14.28
N ALA A 350 7.05 8.92 -14.89
CA ALA A 350 5.80 9.25 -14.19
C ALA A 350 4.93 8.04 -13.83
N TYR A 351 5.26 6.84 -14.32
CA TYR A 351 4.39 5.67 -14.26
C TYR A 351 4.03 5.25 -12.82
N GLY A 352 4.98 5.29 -11.88
CA GLY A 352 4.68 4.98 -10.48
C GLY A 352 3.61 5.91 -9.88
N TYR A 353 3.51 7.14 -10.39
CA TYR A 353 2.52 8.12 -9.95
C TYR A 353 1.25 8.14 -10.80
N HIS A 354 1.16 7.35 -11.88
CA HIS A 354 -0.03 7.27 -12.71
C HIS A 354 -1.17 6.53 -11.99
N PRO A 355 -2.43 7.00 -12.05
CA PRO A 355 -3.58 6.33 -11.42
C PRO A 355 -3.76 4.86 -11.86
N ASP A 356 -3.51 4.57 -13.13
CA ASP A 356 -3.70 3.20 -13.70
C ASP A 356 -2.72 2.16 -13.15
N THR A 357 -1.65 2.57 -12.47
CA THR A 357 -0.69 1.63 -11.88
C THR A 357 -1.39 0.66 -10.94
N LEU A 358 -2.27 1.15 -10.06
CA LEU A 358 -3.02 0.30 -9.15
C LEU A 358 -4.14 -0.50 -9.85
N ARG A 359 -4.74 0.03 -10.93
CA ARG A 359 -5.70 -0.73 -11.77
C ARG A 359 -5.03 -1.94 -12.41
N LEU A 360 -3.80 -1.77 -12.90
CA LEU A 360 -3.02 -2.87 -13.49
C LEU A 360 -2.64 -3.93 -12.45
N HIS A 361 -2.43 -3.52 -11.19
CA HIS A 361 -2.23 -4.47 -10.09
C HIS A 361 -3.52 -5.22 -9.76
N ALA A 362 -4.67 -4.54 -9.75
CA ALA A 362 -5.96 -5.19 -9.59
C ALA A 362 -6.21 -6.23 -10.69
N ASP A 363 -5.90 -5.90 -11.94
CA ASP A 363 -5.99 -6.81 -13.08
C ASP A 363 -5.11 -8.06 -12.91
N LEU A 364 -3.87 -7.90 -12.43
CA LEU A 364 -3.01 -9.03 -12.11
C LEU A 364 -3.64 -9.91 -11.02
N LEU A 365 -4.06 -9.32 -9.91
CA LEU A 365 -4.66 -10.06 -8.78
C LEU A 365 -5.97 -10.78 -9.19
N LYS A 366 -6.79 -10.17 -10.04
CA LYS A 366 -7.99 -10.79 -10.63
C LYS A 366 -7.64 -11.97 -11.54
N ARG A 367 -6.54 -11.91 -12.30
CA ARG A 367 -6.04 -13.06 -13.08
C ARG A 367 -5.55 -14.19 -12.18
N LEU A 368 -4.90 -13.87 -11.06
CA LEU A 368 -4.51 -14.89 -10.06
C LEU A 368 -5.74 -15.59 -9.50
N ARG A 369 -6.81 -14.86 -9.14
CA ARG A 369 -8.10 -15.43 -8.73
C ARG A 369 -8.72 -16.34 -9.80
N ALA A 370 -8.57 -15.99 -11.08
CA ALA A 370 -9.13 -16.76 -12.19
C ALA A 370 -8.43 -18.11 -12.47
N THR A 371 -7.29 -18.40 -11.82
CA THR A 371 -6.58 -19.69 -11.99
C THR A 371 -7.39 -20.89 -11.51
N SER A 372 -8.27 -20.69 -10.52
CA SER A 372 -9.14 -21.73 -9.98
C SER A 372 -10.42 -21.13 -9.39
N PRO A 373 -11.60 -21.77 -9.57
CA PRO A 373 -12.83 -21.36 -8.90
C PRO A 373 -12.72 -21.26 -7.37
N ARG A 374 -11.78 -21.99 -6.74
CA ARG A 374 -11.52 -21.89 -5.29
C ARG A 374 -11.05 -20.51 -4.86
N PHE A 375 -10.40 -19.76 -5.75
CA PHE A 375 -9.92 -18.42 -5.49
C PHE A 375 -10.86 -17.34 -6.00
N ALA A 376 -12.04 -17.72 -6.49
CA ALA A 376 -12.97 -16.78 -7.12
C ALA A 376 -13.30 -15.61 -6.19
N ASP A 377 -13.35 -15.80 -4.87
CA ASP A 377 -13.79 -14.80 -3.89
C ASP A 377 -12.72 -14.37 -2.87
N ILE A 378 -11.46 -14.82 -3.02
CA ILE A 378 -10.42 -14.36 -2.09
C ILE A 378 -10.16 -12.85 -2.28
N PRO A 379 -9.91 -12.10 -1.19
CA PRO A 379 -9.61 -10.68 -1.26
C PRO A 379 -8.33 -10.40 -2.07
N ILE A 380 -8.37 -9.28 -2.79
CA ILE A 380 -7.19 -8.68 -3.44
C ILE A 380 -6.71 -7.50 -2.58
N GLU A 381 -5.42 -7.44 -2.33
CA GLU A 381 -4.86 -6.55 -1.30
C GLU A 381 -3.53 -5.92 -1.75
N VAL A 382 -3.20 -4.77 -1.17
CA VAL A 382 -1.88 -4.14 -1.29
C VAL A 382 -1.25 -4.14 0.09
N HIS A 383 -0.18 -4.93 0.27
CA HIS A 383 0.44 -5.08 1.59
C HIS A 383 1.62 -4.16 1.84
N GLU A 384 2.04 -3.42 0.82
CA GLU A 384 3.00 -2.35 0.97
C GLU A 384 2.62 -1.22 0.01
N HIS A 385 2.28 -0.07 0.56
CA HIS A 385 1.77 1.06 -0.20
C HIS A 385 2.31 2.40 0.30
N GLY A 386 2.59 3.29 -0.64
CA GLY A 386 3.02 4.66 -0.36
C GLY A 386 3.93 5.18 -1.47
N THR A 387 4.48 6.36 -1.26
CA THR A 387 5.49 6.90 -2.16
C THR A 387 6.88 6.52 -1.65
N LEU A 388 7.77 6.13 -2.56
CA LEU A 388 9.14 5.75 -2.21
C LEU A 388 10.17 6.75 -2.66
N MET A 389 10.05 7.31 -3.87
CA MET A 389 11.08 8.18 -4.45
C MET A 389 10.46 9.33 -5.22
N ASN A 390 10.89 10.55 -4.92
CA ASN A 390 10.48 11.74 -5.66
C ASN A 390 11.25 11.90 -6.98
N LYS A 391 10.89 12.92 -7.77
CA LYS A 391 11.48 13.20 -9.10
C LYS A 391 13.00 13.39 -9.13
N ASN A 392 13.59 13.70 -7.98
CA ASN A 392 15.03 13.90 -7.82
C ASN A 392 15.73 12.60 -7.38
N ASN A 393 15.09 11.43 -7.57
CA ASN A 393 15.54 10.13 -7.08
C ASN A 393 15.89 10.13 -5.58
N THR A 394 15.20 10.96 -4.81
CA THR A 394 15.36 11.04 -3.36
C THR A 394 14.24 10.30 -2.67
N VAL A 395 14.57 9.44 -1.71
CA VAL A 395 13.59 8.70 -0.92
C VAL A 395 12.61 9.68 -0.28
N SER A 396 11.30 9.49 -0.43
CA SER A 396 10.31 10.41 0.14
C SER A 396 8.94 9.76 0.26
N TYR A 397 8.32 9.95 1.43
CA TYR A 397 6.91 9.62 1.67
C TYR A 397 5.94 10.71 1.22
N GLU A 398 6.44 11.72 0.49
CA GLU A 398 5.64 12.79 -0.08
C GLU A 398 4.71 13.48 0.94
N PRO A 399 5.25 14.00 2.06
CA PRO A 399 4.46 14.29 3.26
C PRO A 399 3.50 15.48 3.14
N GLY A 400 3.49 16.19 2.02
CA GLY A 400 2.62 17.34 1.75
C GLY A 400 1.39 17.01 0.93
N ALA A 401 0.85 18.03 0.24
CA ALA A 401 -0.39 17.91 -0.54
C ALA A 401 -0.29 16.92 -1.71
N PHE A 402 0.88 16.75 -2.31
CA PHE A 402 1.09 15.77 -3.37
C PHE A 402 0.82 14.33 -2.89
N GLY A 403 1.38 13.91 -1.75
CA GLY A 403 1.13 12.57 -1.20
C GLY A 403 -0.32 12.37 -0.80
N ALA A 404 -1.00 13.43 -0.31
CA ALA A 404 -2.44 13.40 -0.07
C ALA A 404 -3.24 13.18 -1.37
N ALA A 405 -2.98 13.98 -2.42
CA ALA A 405 -3.68 13.91 -3.69
C ALA A 405 -3.46 12.56 -4.40
N TRP A 406 -2.20 12.16 -4.56
CA TRP A 406 -1.89 10.86 -5.18
C TRP A 406 -2.56 9.70 -4.42
N THR A 407 -2.48 9.68 -3.08
CA THR A 407 -3.13 8.63 -2.28
C THR A 407 -4.66 8.68 -2.40
N ALA A 408 -5.27 9.87 -2.50
CA ALA A 408 -6.72 10.00 -2.67
C ALA A 408 -7.17 9.35 -3.98
N THR A 409 -6.42 9.58 -5.06
CA THR A 409 -6.65 8.90 -6.34
C THR A 409 -6.46 7.38 -6.19
N GLN A 410 -5.41 6.91 -5.51
CA GLN A 410 -5.22 5.47 -5.28
C GLN A 410 -6.37 4.86 -4.46
N TYR A 411 -6.95 5.58 -3.51
CA TYR A 411 -8.12 5.09 -2.76
C TYR A 411 -9.38 5.06 -3.60
N ILE A 412 -9.58 6.03 -4.50
CA ILE A 412 -10.70 6.01 -5.45
C ILE A 412 -10.59 4.78 -6.36
N VAL A 413 -9.40 4.51 -6.88
CA VAL A 413 -9.11 3.27 -7.63
C VAL A 413 -9.32 2.04 -6.75
N GLY A 414 -8.89 2.09 -5.48
CA GLY A 414 -9.09 1.05 -4.48
C GLY A 414 -10.57 0.64 -4.32
N ILE A 415 -11.44 1.64 -4.19
CA ILE A 415 -12.89 1.49 -4.10
C ILE A 415 -13.47 0.97 -5.42
N GLU A 416 -12.99 1.48 -6.55
CA GLU A 416 -13.43 1.06 -7.88
C GLU A 416 -13.12 -0.42 -8.16
N GLU A 417 -11.92 -0.85 -7.82
CA GLU A 417 -11.40 -2.18 -8.11
C GLU A 417 -11.78 -3.23 -7.05
N GLY A 418 -12.23 -2.78 -5.86
CA GLY A 418 -12.66 -3.63 -4.76
C GLY A 418 -11.49 -4.20 -3.94
N PHE A 419 -10.46 -3.39 -3.67
CA PHE A 419 -9.38 -3.79 -2.78
C PHE A 419 -9.87 -3.96 -1.34
N ALA A 420 -9.51 -5.07 -0.72
CA ALA A 420 -9.94 -5.39 0.64
C ALA A 420 -9.07 -4.70 1.70
N GLN A 421 -7.77 -4.53 1.42
CA GLN A 421 -6.82 -3.88 2.32
C GLN A 421 -5.69 -3.18 1.55
N ILE A 422 -5.25 -2.01 2.03
CA ILE A 422 -4.06 -1.26 1.60
C ILE A 422 -3.24 -0.87 2.82
N PHE A 423 -1.97 -1.27 2.83
CA PHE A 423 -1.10 -1.17 3.99
C PHE A 423 -0.10 -0.02 3.79
N HIS A 424 -0.20 1.02 4.61
CA HIS A 424 0.63 2.21 4.44
C HIS A 424 1.99 2.08 5.11
N TRP A 425 3.01 2.64 4.46
CA TRP A 425 4.25 3.02 5.13
C TRP A 425 4.11 4.42 5.74
N ALA A 426 4.67 4.58 6.94
CA ALA A 426 4.98 5.84 7.63
C ALA A 426 3.91 6.95 7.51
N ASP A 427 3.32 7.36 8.62
CA ASP A 427 2.15 8.26 8.57
C ASP A 427 2.41 9.65 9.15
N HIS A 428 3.57 9.84 9.78
CA HIS A 428 3.86 11.01 10.59
C HIS A 428 5.35 11.14 10.93
N GLU A 429 5.72 12.29 11.47
CA GLU A 429 6.99 12.50 12.19
C GLU A 429 6.74 13.04 13.60
N GLY A 430 7.60 12.62 14.53
CA GLY A 430 7.72 13.26 15.84
C GLY A 430 8.40 14.62 15.72
N PHE A 431 7.84 15.65 16.35
CA PHE A 431 8.27 17.03 16.21
C PHE A 431 8.25 17.76 17.56
N ARG A 432 9.39 17.75 18.30
CA ARG A 432 9.53 18.31 19.67
C ARG A 432 8.36 17.98 20.62
N GLY A 433 8.08 16.69 20.79
CA GLY A 433 7.00 16.25 21.67
C GLY A 433 5.59 16.32 21.05
N ASN A 434 5.45 16.96 19.89
CA ASN A 434 4.26 16.90 19.03
C ASN A 434 4.42 15.85 17.94
N ILE A 435 3.35 15.66 17.16
CA ILE A 435 3.29 14.79 15.99
C ILE A 435 2.68 15.59 14.85
N ILE A 436 3.35 15.61 13.71
CA ILE A 436 2.82 16.18 12.47
C ILE A 436 2.53 15.02 11.51
N LEU A 437 1.31 14.96 11.01
CA LEU A 437 0.80 13.98 10.07
C LEU A 437 1.32 14.27 8.67
N TYR A 438 1.68 13.23 7.94
CA TYR A 438 1.87 13.32 6.50
C TYR A 438 0.52 13.53 5.80
N GLY A 439 0.56 14.06 4.57
CA GLY A 439 -0.64 14.36 3.79
C GLY A 439 -1.56 13.16 3.59
N HIS A 440 -1.03 11.95 3.40
CA HIS A 440 -1.86 10.74 3.30
C HIS A 440 -2.49 10.33 4.63
N ALA A 441 -1.88 10.65 5.78
CA ALA A 441 -2.48 10.39 7.08
C ALA A 441 -3.62 11.38 7.40
N TRP A 442 -3.48 12.65 6.96
CA TRP A 442 -4.60 13.60 6.94
C TRP A 442 -5.76 13.08 6.07
N LEU A 443 -5.45 12.56 4.88
CA LEU A 443 -6.45 11.96 4.01
C LEU A 443 -7.14 10.76 4.67
N ARG A 444 -6.39 9.87 5.34
CA ARG A 444 -6.99 8.73 6.06
C ARG A 444 -8.02 9.19 7.10
N ALA A 445 -7.73 10.26 7.83
CA ALA A 445 -8.69 10.86 8.77
C ALA A 445 -9.94 11.42 8.05
N VAL A 446 -9.78 12.05 6.88
CA VAL A 446 -10.93 12.45 6.02
C VAL A 446 -11.75 11.23 5.62
N MET A 447 -11.10 10.14 5.19
CA MET A 447 -11.77 8.92 4.75
C MET A 447 -12.57 8.23 5.88
N GLU A 448 -12.14 8.36 7.14
CA GLU A 448 -12.92 7.88 8.29
C GLU A 448 -14.32 8.54 8.37
N ARG A 449 -14.47 9.79 7.90
CA ARG A 449 -15.77 10.46 7.79
C ARG A 449 -16.69 9.80 6.76
N PHE A 450 -16.14 9.05 5.81
CA PHE A 450 -16.88 8.41 4.74
C PHE A 450 -17.29 6.96 5.05
N VAL A 451 -16.61 6.29 6.00
CA VAL A 451 -16.90 4.91 6.41
C VAL A 451 -18.38 4.70 6.69
N GLY A 452 -19.00 3.67 6.12
CA GLY A 452 -20.43 3.41 6.26
C GLY A 452 -21.35 4.31 5.41
N GLY A 453 -20.78 5.20 4.60
CA GLY A 453 -21.51 5.99 3.61
C GLY A 453 -21.60 5.28 2.26
N GLU A 454 -22.66 5.53 1.51
CA GLU A 454 -22.79 5.03 0.14
C GLU A 454 -21.92 5.86 -0.82
N ALA A 455 -21.18 5.20 -1.70
CA ALA A 455 -20.19 5.85 -2.55
C ALA A 455 -20.45 5.72 -4.05
N TRP A 456 -20.03 6.76 -4.78
CA TRP A 456 -19.99 6.81 -6.23
C TRP A 456 -18.66 7.39 -6.71
N VAL A 457 -17.99 6.70 -7.64
CA VAL A 457 -16.86 7.26 -8.38
C VAL A 457 -17.40 8.11 -9.51
N LEU A 458 -16.94 9.36 -9.61
CA LEU A 458 -17.47 10.33 -10.55
C LEU A 458 -16.66 10.35 -11.84
N PRO A 459 -17.30 10.31 -13.01
CA PRO A 459 -16.61 10.49 -14.27
C PRO A 459 -16.15 11.94 -14.39
N VAL A 460 -14.93 12.11 -14.92
CA VAL A 460 -14.31 13.41 -15.17
C VAL A 460 -14.31 13.68 -16.66
N ALA A 461 -14.81 14.84 -17.06
CA ALA A 461 -14.81 15.31 -18.45
C ALA A 461 -13.89 16.53 -18.59
N ASN A 462 -13.25 16.65 -19.76
CA ASN A 462 -12.39 17.79 -20.13
C ASN A 462 -11.19 18.01 -19.20
N ALA A 463 -10.64 16.95 -18.59
CA ALA A 463 -9.37 17.06 -17.88
C ALA A 463 -8.26 17.45 -18.87
N THR A 464 -7.33 18.32 -18.46
CA THR A 464 -6.14 18.62 -19.27
C THR A 464 -5.29 17.36 -19.45
N GLU A 465 -4.59 17.21 -20.58
CA GLU A 465 -3.81 15.99 -20.88
C GLU A 465 -2.81 15.60 -19.78
N ASP A 466 -2.31 16.55 -18.98
CA ASP A 466 -1.26 16.28 -18.00
C ASP A 466 -1.74 16.22 -16.53
N ALA A 467 -3.03 16.50 -16.22
CA ALA A 467 -3.55 16.50 -14.84
C ALA A 467 -4.43 15.28 -14.56
N PHE A 468 -4.13 14.59 -13.48
CA PHE A 468 -4.98 13.55 -12.91
C PHE A 468 -5.95 14.21 -11.95
N ILE A 469 -7.24 14.16 -12.32
CA ILE A 469 -8.34 14.59 -11.45
C ILE A 469 -9.29 13.43 -11.31
N ASP A 470 -9.54 13.05 -10.07
CA ASP A 470 -10.49 12.00 -9.69
C ASP A 470 -11.41 12.52 -8.62
N ALA A 471 -12.63 12.01 -8.58
CA ALA A 471 -13.57 12.41 -7.55
C ALA A 471 -14.44 11.27 -7.03
N LEU A 472 -14.71 11.35 -5.73
CA LEU A 472 -15.55 10.45 -4.98
C LEU A 472 -16.71 11.22 -4.37
N ALA A 473 -17.92 10.73 -4.58
CA ALA A 473 -19.08 11.20 -3.86
C ALA A 473 -19.49 10.18 -2.81
N VAL A 474 -19.77 10.65 -1.59
CA VAL A 474 -20.23 9.80 -0.49
C VAL A 474 -21.48 10.40 0.15
N ARG A 475 -22.54 9.61 0.26
CA ARG A 475 -23.75 9.98 1.00
C ARG A 475 -23.73 9.31 2.36
N ARG A 476 -23.74 10.10 3.43
CA ARG A 476 -23.75 9.62 4.82
C ARG A 476 -24.48 10.61 5.73
N ASP A 477 -25.30 10.10 6.64
CA ASP A 477 -26.04 10.91 7.64
C ASP A 477 -26.81 12.09 7.06
N GLY A 478 -27.48 11.86 5.92
CA GLY A 478 -28.26 12.88 5.21
C GLY A 478 -27.42 13.92 4.43
N ARG A 479 -26.09 13.82 4.48
CA ARG A 479 -25.14 14.75 3.85
C ARG A 479 -24.55 14.15 2.59
N LEU A 480 -24.14 15.01 1.66
CA LEU A 480 -23.32 14.63 0.51
C LEU A 480 -21.91 15.18 0.71
N TYR A 481 -20.93 14.29 0.70
CA TYR A 481 -19.52 14.62 0.64
C TYR A 481 -19.02 14.44 -0.79
N LEU A 482 -18.22 15.38 -1.27
CA LEU A 482 -17.52 15.28 -2.55
C LEU A 482 -16.02 15.48 -2.28
N MET A 483 -15.23 14.43 -2.47
CA MET A 483 -13.77 14.53 -2.42
C MET A 483 -13.25 14.61 -3.85
N ILE A 484 -12.40 15.59 -4.11
CA ILE A 484 -11.76 15.83 -5.40
C ILE A 484 -10.26 15.76 -5.15
N SER A 485 -9.60 14.82 -5.82
CA SER A 485 -8.16 14.75 -5.92
C SER A 485 -7.71 15.44 -7.20
N ALA A 486 -6.64 16.22 -7.13
CA ALA A 486 -6.00 16.76 -8.31
C ALA A 486 -4.48 16.77 -8.13
N TYR A 487 -3.74 16.20 -9.08
CA TYR A 487 -2.28 16.30 -9.14
C TYR A 487 -1.79 16.12 -10.58
N ARG A 488 -0.58 16.57 -10.87
CA ARG A 488 0.15 16.19 -12.08
C ARG A 488 1.26 15.24 -11.68
N ALA A 489 1.76 14.44 -12.63
CA ALA A 489 3.01 13.73 -12.38
C ALA A 489 4.08 14.73 -11.92
N GLU A 490 4.24 15.87 -12.61
CA GLU A 490 5.11 16.96 -12.17
C GLU A 490 4.59 17.62 -10.89
N ARG A 491 5.37 17.49 -9.82
CA ARG A 491 4.99 17.88 -8.46
C ARG A 491 5.07 19.38 -8.18
N GLU A 492 5.98 20.09 -8.84
CA GLU A 492 6.22 21.52 -8.52
C GLU A 492 5.22 22.47 -9.18
N ASP A 493 4.31 21.93 -9.99
CA ASP A 493 3.21 22.70 -10.50
C ASP A 493 2.36 23.25 -9.34
N ARG A 494 1.96 24.51 -9.48
CA ARG A 494 1.08 25.24 -8.56
C ARG A 494 -0.09 25.84 -9.33
N SER A 495 -0.42 25.25 -10.47
CA SER A 495 -1.57 25.60 -11.28
C SER A 495 -2.86 25.37 -10.51
N GLN A 496 -3.93 25.95 -11.06
CA GLN A 496 -5.26 25.82 -10.53
C GLN A 496 -6.20 25.50 -11.68
N GLU A 497 -7.03 24.49 -11.47
CA GLU A 497 -8.09 24.11 -12.39
C GLU A 497 -9.45 24.58 -11.85
N THR A 498 -10.42 24.81 -12.72
CA THR A 498 -11.80 25.07 -12.28
C THR A 498 -12.63 23.81 -12.49
N VAL A 499 -13.18 23.27 -11.41
CA VAL A 499 -14.03 22.07 -11.45
C VAL A 499 -15.50 22.47 -11.31
N GLU A 500 -16.29 22.16 -12.33
CA GLU A 500 -17.74 22.30 -12.37
C GLU A 500 -18.41 20.97 -11.97
N ILE A 501 -19.30 21.05 -10.98
CA ILE A 501 -19.98 19.90 -10.38
C ILE A 501 -21.49 20.13 -10.42
N PRO A 502 -22.18 19.65 -11.46
CA PRO A 502 -23.63 19.61 -11.49
C PRO A 502 -24.19 18.72 -10.38
N LEU A 503 -24.96 19.30 -9.46
CA LEU A 503 -25.65 18.56 -8.41
C LEU A 503 -27.10 18.22 -8.80
N PRO A 504 -27.68 17.17 -8.22
CA PRO A 504 -29.12 16.94 -8.27
C PRO A 504 -29.95 18.12 -7.73
N ARG A 505 -31.16 18.32 -8.28
CA ARG A 505 -32.06 19.45 -7.90
C ARG A 505 -32.33 19.57 -6.39
N ARG A 506 -32.32 18.45 -5.66
CA ARG A 506 -32.55 18.41 -4.21
C ARG A 506 -31.52 19.22 -3.39
N TYR A 507 -30.35 19.51 -3.95
CA TYR A 507 -29.31 20.29 -3.27
C TYR A 507 -29.38 21.79 -3.58
N ARG A 508 -30.48 22.28 -4.18
CA ARG A 508 -30.65 23.71 -4.43
C ARG A 508 -30.78 24.45 -3.10
N GLY A 509 -29.92 25.45 -2.89
CA GLY A 509 -29.87 26.22 -1.65
C GLY A 509 -29.18 25.50 -0.48
N ALA A 510 -28.58 24.33 -0.73
CA ALA A 510 -27.79 23.62 0.27
C ALA A 510 -26.60 24.46 0.74
N ALA A 511 -26.27 24.34 2.02
CA ALA A 511 -25.06 24.93 2.57
C ALA A 511 -23.86 24.10 2.11
N VAL A 512 -22.79 24.77 1.67
CA VAL A 512 -21.55 24.11 1.26
C VAL A 512 -20.42 24.56 2.17
N ARG A 513 -19.69 23.59 2.71
CA ARG A 513 -18.47 23.77 3.49
C ARG A 513 -17.33 23.00 2.83
N GLN A 514 -16.10 23.40 3.11
CA GLN A 514 -14.93 22.75 2.51
C GLN A 514 -13.81 22.45 3.52
N LEU A 515 -13.03 21.43 3.20
CA LEU A 515 -11.69 21.16 3.72
C LEU A 515 -10.72 21.07 2.54
N ARG A 516 -9.46 21.45 2.76
CA ARG A 516 -8.41 21.32 1.75
C ARG A 516 -7.10 20.85 2.35
N MET A 517 -6.38 20.05 1.58
CA MET A 517 -4.95 19.80 1.72
C MET A 517 -4.29 20.18 0.40
N ASP A 518 -3.61 21.32 0.38
CA ASP A 518 -2.98 21.96 -0.76
C ASP A 518 -1.65 22.60 -0.32
N HIS A 519 -1.04 23.40 -1.20
CA HIS A 519 0.22 24.05 -0.90
C HIS A 519 0.13 25.12 0.19
N GLU A 520 -1.04 25.69 0.48
CA GLU A 520 -1.24 26.72 1.50
C GLU A 520 -1.51 26.10 2.87
N THR A 521 -2.29 25.02 2.89
CA THR A 521 -2.78 24.35 4.10
C THR A 521 -1.83 23.27 4.63
N SER A 522 -0.93 22.73 3.79
CA SER A 522 0.05 21.71 4.19
C SER A 522 1.13 22.27 5.12
N PRO A 523 1.30 21.71 6.35
CA PRO A 523 2.41 22.08 7.23
C PRO A 523 3.78 21.85 6.59
N TYR A 524 3.96 20.76 5.84
CA TYR A 524 5.24 20.42 5.20
C TYR A 524 5.63 21.37 4.07
N GLU A 525 4.65 21.86 3.30
CA GLU A 525 4.89 22.90 2.29
C GLU A 525 5.26 24.23 2.94
N GLN A 526 4.63 24.58 4.07
CA GLN A 526 5.00 25.77 4.83
C GLN A 526 6.41 25.64 5.44
N MET A 527 6.76 24.50 6.03
CA MET A 527 8.10 24.23 6.53
C MET A 527 9.15 24.39 5.43
N LEU A 528 8.90 23.85 4.23
CA LEU A 528 9.82 24.03 3.10
C LEU A 528 9.96 25.51 2.70
N ARG A 529 8.86 26.28 2.67
CA ARG A 529 8.92 27.72 2.40
C ARG A 529 9.77 28.46 3.43
N ASP A 530 9.57 28.16 4.71
CA ASP A 530 10.32 28.77 5.80
C ASP A 530 11.82 28.43 5.72
N LEU A 531 12.15 27.15 5.41
CA LEU A 531 13.53 26.71 5.18
C LEU A 531 14.17 27.44 3.99
N LYS A 532 13.45 27.57 2.87
CA LYS A 532 13.96 28.27 1.68
C LYS A 532 14.20 29.75 1.97
N ALA A 533 13.28 30.41 2.68
CA ALA A 533 13.42 31.80 3.08
C ALA A 533 14.62 32.04 4.01
N ALA A 534 14.95 31.05 4.85
CA ALA A 534 16.11 31.10 5.75
C ALA A 534 17.43 30.63 5.10
N GLY A 535 17.41 30.12 3.86
CA GLY A 535 18.58 29.52 3.22
C GLY A 535 18.98 28.16 3.81
N GLU A 536 18.08 27.48 4.52
CA GLU A 536 18.33 26.24 5.27
C GLU A 536 17.68 24.99 4.64
N ALA A 537 17.15 25.13 3.41
CA ALA A 537 16.60 24.02 2.64
C ALA A 537 17.72 23.18 2.01
N LYS A 538 17.73 21.88 2.29
CA LYS A 538 18.68 20.89 1.73
C LYS A 538 18.17 20.23 0.45
N ALA A 539 16.87 20.00 0.37
CA ALA A 539 16.25 19.22 -0.70
C ALA A 539 14.84 19.74 -1.01
N ALA A 540 14.19 19.12 -2.00
CA ALA A 540 12.76 19.26 -2.21
C ALA A 540 11.96 18.77 -1.00
N ILE A 541 10.65 18.99 -1.02
CA ILE A 541 9.75 18.58 0.07
C ILE A 541 9.84 17.06 0.34
N GLY A 542 9.89 16.75 1.62
CA GLY A 542 10.15 15.44 2.19
C GLY A 542 10.10 15.52 3.71
N ALA A 543 10.43 14.42 4.38
CA ALA A 543 10.52 14.40 5.84
C ALA A 543 11.46 15.51 6.36
N THR A 544 11.22 16.03 7.55
CA THR A 544 11.98 17.17 8.11
C THR A 544 13.49 16.93 8.12
N GLY A 545 13.92 15.69 8.42
CA GLY A 545 15.32 15.25 8.37
C GLY A 545 15.97 15.34 6.99
N MET A 546 15.17 15.30 5.93
CA MET A 546 15.61 15.30 4.53
C MET A 546 15.61 16.70 3.93
N MET A 547 14.57 17.49 4.20
CA MET A 547 14.44 18.83 3.63
C MET A 547 15.27 19.90 4.33
N ALA A 548 15.71 19.70 5.57
CA ALA A 548 16.39 20.71 6.37
C ALA A 548 17.86 20.38 6.71
N THR A 549 18.71 21.41 6.74
CA THR A 549 20.03 21.36 7.41
C THR A 549 19.84 21.13 8.93
N PRO A 550 20.90 20.79 9.70
CA PRO A 550 20.81 20.75 11.16
C PRO A 550 20.31 22.07 11.80
N ALA A 551 20.74 23.23 11.27
CA ALA A 551 20.27 24.54 11.72
C ALA A 551 18.80 24.77 11.34
N GLY A 552 18.42 24.44 10.11
CA GLY A 552 17.03 24.46 9.64
C GLY A 552 16.11 23.60 10.50
N ARG A 553 16.53 22.42 10.95
CA ARG A 553 15.75 21.59 11.88
C ARG A 553 15.53 22.28 13.22
N GLN A 554 16.54 22.94 13.76
CA GLN A 554 16.38 23.71 15.00
C GLN A 554 15.44 24.90 14.83
N MET A 555 15.53 25.58 13.67
CA MET A 555 14.63 26.68 13.31
C MET A 555 13.18 26.20 13.21
N LEU A 556 12.90 25.15 12.43
CA LEU A 556 11.56 24.58 12.31
C LEU A 556 11.02 24.18 13.69
N ALA A 557 11.87 23.56 14.51
CA ALA A 557 11.49 23.12 15.84
C ALA A 557 11.20 24.30 16.80
N GLY A 558 11.77 25.49 16.56
CA GLY A 558 11.39 26.74 17.24
C GLY A 558 10.04 27.30 16.81
N GLN A 559 9.47 26.82 15.70
CA GLN A 559 8.18 27.22 15.15
C GLN A 559 7.12 26.10 15.23
N ALA A 560 7.35 25.08 16.08
CA ALA A 560 6.51 23.89 16.15
C ALA A 560 5.03 24.18 16.34
N ASP A 561 4.69 25.08 17.27
CA ASP A 561 3.28 25.39 17.59
C ASP A 561 2.53 25.95 16.38
N ARG A 562 3.21 26.72 15.51
CA ARG A 562 2.63 27.22 14.26
C ARG A 562 2.25 26.08 13.33
N TYR A 563 3.12 25.09 13.16
CA TYR A 563 2.82 23.95 12.28
C TYR A 563 1.77 23.01 12.85
N VAL A 564 1.74 22.83 14.18
CA VAL A 564 0.68 22.09 14.87
C VAL A 564 -0.67 22.79 14.70
N GLU A 565 -0.72 24.11 14.80
CA GLU A 565 -1.95 24.87 14.59
C GLU A 565 -2.40 24.83 13.13
N MET A 566 -1.48 24.89 12.16
CA MET A 566 -1.82 24.66 10.75
C MET A 566 -2.43 23.28 10.52
N GLN A 567 -1.87 22.24 11.15
CA GLN A 567 -2.46 20.90 11.10
C GLN A 567 -3.88 20.90 11.68
N ARG A 568 -4.09 21.49 12.86
CA ARG A 568 -5.42 21.62 13.48
C ARG A 568 -6.41 22.35 12.56
N ASP A 569 -5.97 23.46 11.96
CA ASP A 569 -6.80 24.28 11.08
C ASP A 569 -7.24 23.51 9.82
N SER A 570 -6.37 22.63 9.29
CA SER A 570 -6.68 21.81 8.11
C SER A 570 -7.79 20.76 8.35
N PHE A 571 -8.20 20.52 9.60
CA PHE A 571 -9.37 19.70 9.96
C PHE A 571 -10.64 20.53 10.25
N THR A 572 -10.59 21.84 10.07
CA THR A 572 -11.72 22.74 10.36
C THR A 572 -12.52 23.07 9.09
N TRP A 573 -13.81 22.72 9.06
CA TRP A 573 -14.71 23.03 7.95
C TRP A 573 -14.85 24.53 7.70
N LYS A 574 -14.34 25.00 6.56
CA LYS A 574 -14.38 26.42 6.14
C LYS A 574 -15.60 26.72 5.26
N PRO A 575 -16.01 28.00 5.14
CA PRO A 575 -16.96 28.40 4.09
C PRO A 575 -16.48 27.97 2.70
N PHE A 576 -17.41 27.58 1.83
CA PHE A 576 -17.07 27.28 0.44
C PHE A 576 -16.56 28.53 -0.28
N GLU A 577 -15.43 28.42 -0.95
CA GLU A 577 -14.78 29.53 -1.66
C GLU A 577 -15.16 29.61 -3.15
N GLY A 578 -15.84 28.59 -3.68
CA GLY A 578 -16.30 28.55 -5.06
C GLY A 578 -17.64 29.25 -5.29
N ASN A 579 -18.10 29.21 -6.54
CA ASN A 579 -19.38 29.78 -6.96
C ASN A 579 -20.48 28.73 -7.04
N VAL A 580 -21.72 29.13 -6.72
CA VAL A 580 -22.91 28.28 -6.90
C VAL A 580 -23.79 28.88 -7.98
N ARG A 581 -23.86 28.24 -9.16
CA ARG A 581 -24.71 28.68 -10.27
C ARG A 581 -26.04 27.91 -10.26
N ASN A 582 -27.13 28.61 -9.96
CA ASN A 582 -28.48 28.02 -10.03
C ASN A 582 -29.01 28.03 -11.47
N ARG A 583 -29.47 26.87 -11.96
CA ARG A 583 -30.14 26.75 -13.27
C ARG A 583 -31.62 26.44 -13.07
N PHE A 584 -32.52 27.17 -13.72
CA PHE A 584 -33.98 27.07 -13.49
C PHE A 584 -34.52 25.63 -13.64
N TRP A 585 -34.17 24.96 -14.75
CA TRP A 585 -34.61 23.60 -15.09
C TRP A 585 -33.70 22.47 -14.59
N ARG A 586 -32.52 22.78 -14.03
CA ARG A 586 -31.54 21.79 -13.55
C ARG A 586 -31.22 21.99 -12.07
N GLY A 587 -30.40 21.13 -11.47
CA GLY A 587 -29.86 21.38 -10.14
C GLY A 587 -28.78 22.47 -10.17
N PRO A 588 -28.28 22.90 -8.99
CA PRO A 588 -27.18 23.86 -8.93
C PRO A 588 -25.90 23.25 -9.51
N VAL A 589 -25.03 24.09 -10.03
CA VAL A 589 -23.67 23.72 -10.42
C VAL A 589 -22.72 24.39 -9.44
N LEU A 590 -21.92 23.60 -8.73
CA LEU A 590 -20.79 24.13 -7.97
C LEU A 590 -19.64 24.37 -8.94
N GLU A 591 -18.98 25.50 -8.83
CA GLU A 591 -17.76 25.81 -9.56
C GLU A 591 -16.69 26.09 -8.52
N THR A 592 -15.72 25.19 -8.38
CA THR A 592 -14.70 25.27 -7.35
C THR A 592 -13.31 25.41 -7.97
N PRO A 593 -12.49 26.37 -7.50
CA PRO A 593 -11.07 26.33 -7.80
C PRO A 593 -10.44 25.11 -7.11
N VAL A 594 -9.61 24.37 -7.84
CA VAL A 594 -8.87 23.21 -7.33
C VAL A 594 -7.40 23.43 -7.62
N ALA A 595 -6.60 23.59 -6.56
CA ALA A 595 -5.15 23.70 -6.69
C ALA A 595 -4.56 22.34 -7.11
N VAL A 596 -3.44 22.39 -7.82
CA VAL A 596 -2.70 21.19 -8.22
C VAL A 596 -1.30 21.29 -7.59
N PRO A 597 -0.87 20.32 -6.75
CA PRO A 597 -1.66 19.22 -6.20
C PRO A 597 -2.59 19.66 -5.06
N SER A 598 -3.75 19.01 -4.93
CA SER A 598 -4.61 19.13 -3.76
C SER A 598 -5.56 17.94 -3.55
N VAL A 599 -6.07 17.84 -2.33
CA VAL A 599 -7.35 17.18 -2.03
C VAL A 599 -8.32 18.24 -1.52
N THR A 600 -9.46 18.39 -2.19
CA THR A 600 -10.56 19.27 -1.79
C THR A 600 -11.77 18.42 -1.41
N VAL A 601 -12.31 18.64 -0.21
CA VAL A 601 -13.50 17.93 0.27
C VAL A 601 -14.62 18.93 0.49
N LEU A 602 -15.73 18.77 -0.23
CA LEU A 602 -16.94 19.55 -0.06
C LEU A 602 -17.95 18.77 0.76
N ARG A 603 -18.57 19.42 1.75
CA ARG A 603 -19.71 18.90 2.51
C ARG A 603 -20.93 19.73 2.17
N ILE A 604 -21.96 19.08 1.66
CA ILE A 604 -23.19 19.68 1.15
C ILE A 604 -24.35 19.21 2.04
N GLU A 605 -25.05 20.17 2.64
CA GLU A 605 -26.09 19.96 3.65
C GLU A 605 -27.39 20.68 3.31
#